data_AF-W9DQP4-F1
#
_entry.id   AF-W9DQP4-F1
#
_cell.length_a   1.000
_cell.length_b   1.000
_cell.length_c   1.000
_cell.angle_alpha   90.00
_cell.angle_beta   90.00
_cell.angle_gamma   90.00
#
_symmetry.space_group_name_H-M   'P 1'
#
loop_
_entity.id
_entity.type
_entity.pdbx_description
1 polymer ?
#
loop_
_entity_poly.entity_id
_entity_poly.type
_entity_poly.pdbx_seq_one_letter_code
_entity_poly.pdbx_strand_id
1 'polypeptide(L)'
;MDELMLVAATPFKRNNKKSLSIKDFEFVLSFDMKWMAPDAASKIRDKAIGAHLLKFEGAELIPAFDISKIEIPHGFKPSGSLFQERSIIEDIIAMIVASCGKNTKDTIVMINKKQEELGDLVDIEVAGLLVAREIGCNIDSIYDRVFDKVFRTGEKST
;
A
#
# COMPACT_ATOMS: atom_id res chain seq x y z
N MET A 1 5.97 -15.07 -4.83
CA MET A 1 6.21 -14.07 -5.88
C MET A 1 5.33 -12.88 -5.55
N ASP A 2 5.85 -11.65 -5.59
CA ASP A 2 5.09 -10.46 -5.24
C ASP A 2 3.95 -10.26 -6.25
N GLU A 3 2.72 -10.11 -5.75
CA GLU A 3 1.53 -9.93 -6.58
C GLU A 3 1.63 -8.68 -7.44
N LEU A 4 2.19 -7.59 -6.90
CA LEU A 4 2.38 -6.33 -7.61
C LEU A 4 3.32 -6.53 -8.81
N MET A 5 4.33 -7.38 -8.67
CA MET A 5 5.27 -7.71 -9.74
C MET A 5 4.61 -8.46 -10.90
N LEU A 6 3.73 -9.44 -10.59
CA LEU A 6 2.96 -10.16 -11.60
C LEU A 6 2.04 -9.21 -12.39
N VAL A 7 1.36 -8.32 -11.69
CA VAL A 7 0.48 -7.33 -12.32
C VAL A 7 1.28 -6.36 -13.18
N ALA A 8 2.39 -5.82 -12.66
CA ALA A 8 3.25 -4.89 -13.40
C ALA A 8 3.92 -5.54 -14.63
N ALA A 9 4.22 -6.83 -14.59
CA ALA A 9 4.81 -7.55 -15.72
C ALA A 9 3.81 -7.85 -16.85
N THR A 10 2.52 -7.94 -16.52
CA THR A 10 1.47 -8.40 -17.44
C THR A 10 1.35 -7.54 -18.71
N PRO A 11 1.30 -6.20 -18.65
CA PRO A 11 1.20 -5.37 -19.85
C PRO A 11 2.32 -5.58 -20.85
N PHE A 12 3.56 -5.70 -20.36
CA PHE A 12 4.73 -5.91 -21.21
C PHE A 12 4.76 -7.31 -21.84
N LYS A 13 4.37 -8.35 -21.08
CA LYS A 13 4.20 -9.72 -21.61
C LYS A 13 3.13 -9.76 -22.69
N ARG A 14 1.99 -9.10 -22.44
CA ARG A 14 0.85 -9.10 -23.35
C ARG A 14 1.19 -8.40 -24.67
N ASN A 15 1.90 -7.28 -24.60
CA ASN A 15 2.29 -6.51 -25.78
C ASN A 15 3.59 -6.99 -26.42
N ASN A 16 4.29 -7.96 -25.80
CA ASN A 16 5.62 -8.44 -26.19
C ASN A 16 6.64 -7.30 -26.40
N LYS A 17 6.60 -6.29 -25.51
CA LYS A 17 7.45 -5.10 -25.56
C LYS A 17 8.27 -4.96 -24.29
N LYS A 18 9.45 -4.36 -24.41
CA LYS A 18 10.33 -4.03 -23.28
C LYS A 18 10.03 -2.66 -22.65
N SER A 19 9.28 -1.82 -23.35
CA SER A 19 8.82 -0.50 -22.90
C SER A 19 7.37 -0.30 -23.34
N LEU A 20 6.62 0.50 -22.58
CA LEU A 20 5.23 0.85 -22.88
C LEU A 20 4.95 2.29 -22.51
N SER A 21 4.07 2.96 -23.26
CA SER A 21 3.52 4.23 -22.81
C SER A 21 2.67 4.03 -21.55
N ILE A 22 2.51 5.09 -20.75
CA ILE A 22 1.62 5.08 -19.58
C ILE A 22 0.20 4.61 -19.96
N LYS A 23 -0.31 5.14 -21.07
CA LYS A 23 -1.66 4.83 -21.56
C LYS A 23 -1.80 3.36 -21.94
N ASP A 24 -0.81 2.80 -22.63
CA ASP A 24 -0.85 1.39 -23.02
C ASP A 24 -0.75 0.46 -21.80
N PHE A 25 0.10 0.81 -20.83
CA PHE A 25 0.23 0.06 -19.59
C PHE A 25 -1.10 -0.02 -18.83
N GLU A 26 -1.73 1.14 -18.61
CA GLU A 26 -3.02 1.23 -17.92
C GLU A 26 -4.13 0.55 -18.72
N PHE A 27 -4.14 0.74 -20.04
CA PHE A 27 -5.14 0.16 -20.94
C PHE A 27 -5.15 -1.37 -20.85
N VAL A 28 -3.98 -2.02 -20.86
CA VAL A 28 -3.93 -3.49 -20.78
C VAL A 28 -4.52 -3.98 -19.45
N LEU A 29 -4.22 -3.31 -18.34
CA LEU A 29 -4.75 -3.71 -17.03
C LEU A 29 -6.27 -3.52 -16.92
N SER A 30 -6.79 -2.43 -17.48
CA SER A 30 -8.20 -2.07 -17.33
C SER A 30 -9.13 -2.64 -18.40
N PHE A 31 -8.69 -2.74 -19.66
CA PHE A 31 -9.54 -3.13 -20.79
C PHE A 31 -9.24 -4.53 -21.32
N ASP A 32 -7.98 -4.87 -21.54
CA ASP A 32 -7.62 -6.20 -22.06
C ASP A 32 -7.81 -7.27 -20.98
N MET A 33 -7.22 -7.05 -19.80
CA MET A 33 -7.30 -7.97 -18.69
C MET A 33 -8.59 -7.83 -17.88
N LYS A 34 -9.23 -6.64 -17.94
CA LYS A 34 -10.43 -6.31 -17.15
C LYS A 34 -10.24 -6.58 -15.65
N TRP A 35 -9.03 -6.35 -15.16
CA TRP A 35 -8.71 -6.60 -13.76
C TRP A 35 -9.16 -5.48 -12.84
N MET A 36 -9.20 -4.25 -13.35
CA MET A 36 -9.44 -3.04 -12.58
C MET A 36 -9.99 -1.92 -13.45
N ALA A 37 -10.45 -0.83 -12.83
CA ALA A 37 -10.82 0.39 -13.53
C ALA A 37 -9.56 1.24 -13.87
N PRO A 38 -9.65 2.19 -14.81
CA PRO A 38 -8.48 2.98 -15.25
C PRO A 38 -7.78 3.75 -14.13
N ASP A 39 -8.54 4.29 -13.18
CA ASP A 39 -8.03 4.98 -11.99
C ASP A 39 -7.19 4.03 -11.10
N ALA A 40 -7.67 2.81 -10.89
CA ALA A 40 -6.94 1.77 -10.17
C ALA A 40 -5.68 1.31 -10.92
N ALA A 41 -5.70 1.29 -12.25
CA ALA A 41 -4.51 1.01 -13.06
C ALA A 41 -3.42 2.08 -12.89
N SER A 42 -3.80 3.36 -12.83
CA SER A 42 -2.86 4.45 -12.49
C SER A 42 -2.27 4.27 -11.09
N LYS A 43 -3.08 3.88 -10.09
CA LYS A 43 -2.56 3.59 -8.74
C LYS A 43 -1.57 2.42 -8.73
N ILE A 44 -1.82 1.36 -9.51
CA ILE A 44 -0.89 0.23 -9.66
C ILE A 44 0.42 0.67 -10.30
N ARG A 45 0.36 1.50 -11.36
CA ARG A 45 1.55 2.10 -11.97
C ARG A 45 2.38 2.85 -10.93
N ASP A 46 1.75 3.73 -10.16
CA ASP A 46 2.44 4.55 -9.15
C ASP A 46 3.03 3.69 -8.02
N LYS A 47 2.28 2.68 -7.55
CA LYS A 47 2.80 1.69 -6.59
C LYS A 47 4.01 0.92 -7.14
N ALA A 48 3.95 0.48 -8.40
CA ALA A 48 5.05 -0.25 -9.03
C ALA A 48 6.29 0.62 -9.24
N ILE A 49 6.12 1.92 -9.52
CA ILE A 49 7.23 2.89 -9.56
C ILE A 49 7.81 3.10 -8.17
N GLY A 50 6.98 3.33 -7.15
CA GLY A 50 7.43 3.48 -5.75
C GLY A 50 8.16 2.24 -5.22
N ALA A 51 7.72 1.06 -5.65
CA ALA A 51 8.38 -0.22 -5.35
C ALA A 51 9.62 -0.51 -6.21
N HIS A 52 10.04 0.42 -7.08
CA HIS A 52 11.19 0.28 -7.98
C HIS A 52 11.07 -0.89 -8.97
N LEU A 53 9.86 -1.36 -9.24
CA LEU A 53 9.57 -2.39 -10.23
C LEU A 53 9.49 -1.80 -11.64
N LEU A 54 9.01 -0.56 -11.73
CA LEU A 54 8.95 0.22 -12.97
C LEU A 54 9.75 1.52 -12.80
N LYS A 55 10.26 2.04 -13.92
CA LYS A 55 10.88 3.36 -14.00
C LYS A 55 10.48 4.05 -15.29
N PHE A 56 10.59 5.38 -15.30
CA PHE A 56 10.45 6.16 -16.50
C PHE A 56 11.76 6.22 -17.28
N GLU A 57 11.68 6.00 -18.58
CA GLU A 57 12.72 6.32 -19.55
C GLU A 57 12.09 7.23 -20.60
N GLY A 58 12.30 8.54 -20.43
CA GLY A 58 11.59 9.56 -21.21
C GLY A 58 10.08 9.53 -20.95
N ALA A 59 9.29 9.23 -21.99
CA ALA A 59 7.83 9.16 -21.92
C ALA A 59 7.28 7.72 -21.77
N GLU A 60 8.18 6.73 -21.67
CA GLU A 60 7.81 5.31 -21.56
C GLU A 60 8.14 4.73 -20.19
N LEU A 61 7.35 3.75 -19.78
CA LEU A 61 7.58 2.89 -18.63
C LEU A 61 8.43 1.71 -19.07
N ILE A 62 9.46 1.40 -18.29
CA ILE A 62 10.28 0.21 -18.46
C ILE A 62 10.33 -0.58 -17.14
N PRO A 63 10.36 -1.92 -17.21
CA PRO A 63 10.56 -2.77 -16.04
C PRO A 63 12.01 -2.67 -15.54
N ALA A 64 12.19 -2.65 -14.23
CA ALA A 64 13.49 -2.76 -13.58
C ALA A 64 13.94 -4.22 -13.36
N PHE A 65 13.17 -5.19 -13.86
CA PHE A 65 13.40 -6.62 -13.71
C PHE A 65 13.24 -7.35 -15.05
N ASP A 66 13.74 -8.58 -15.10
CA ASP A 66 13.65 -9.42 -16.31
C ASP A 66 12.27 -10.04 -16.43
N ILE A 67 11.45 -9.45 -17.29
CA ILE A 67 10.10 -9.92 -17.59
C ILE A 67 10.11 -11.34 -18.15
N SER A 68 11.15 -11.78 -18.88
CA SER A 68 11.17 -13.11 -19.49
C SER A 68 11.04 -14.22 -18.44
N LYS A 69 11.60 -14.01 -17.24
CA LYS A 69 11.57 -14.92 -16.10
C LYS A 69 10.26 -14.91 -15.30
N ILE A 70 9.33 -14.01 -15.62
CA ILE A 70 8.04 -13.94 -14.97
C ILE A 70 7.06 -14.86 -15.68
N GLU A 71 6.53 -15.84 -14.95
CA GLU A 71 5.42 -16.68 -15.36
C GLU A 71 4.13 -16.19 -14.68
N ILE A 72 3.14 -15.80 -15.49
CA ILE A 72 1.84 -15.37 -15.01
C ILE A 72 0.93 -16.61 -15.03
N PRO A 73 0.45 -17.10 -13.87
CA PRO A 73 -0.40 -18.28 -13.82
C PRO A 73 -1.65 -18.12 -14.68
N HIS A 74 -2.09 -19.23 -15.30
CA HIS A 74 -3.35 -19.21 -16.05
C HIS A 74 -4.52 -18.87 -15.12
N GLY A 75 -5.34 -17.90 -15.53
CA GLY A 75 -6.46 -17.41 -14.73
C GLY A 75 -6.06 -16.51 -13.56
N PHE A 76 -4.80 -16.08 -13.47
CA PHE A 76 -4.38 -15.09 -12.47
C PHE A 76 -5.23 -13.82 -12.59
N LYS A 77 -5.65 -13.32 -11.42
CA LYS A 77 -6.31 -12.03 -11.25
C LYS A 77 -5.81 -11.41 -9.95
N PRO A 78 -5.47 -10.11 -9.93
CA PRO A 78 -5.06 -9.43 -8.72
C PRO A 78 -6.16 -9.51 -7.66
N SER A 79 -5.74 -9.76 -6.43
CA SER A 79 -6.53 -9.69 -5.22
C SER A 79 -6.89 -8.24 -4.92
N GLY A 80 -8.00 -8.05 -4.20
CA GLY A 80 -8.43 -6.73 -3.74
C GLY A 80 -7.39 -6.01 -2.88
N SER A 81 -6.46 -6.76 -2.27
CA SER A 81 -5.46 -6.22 -1.36
C SER A 81 -4.45 -5.30 -2.06
N LEU A 82 -4.18 -5.50 -3.36
CA LEU A 82 -3.33 -4.60 -4.15
C LEU A 82 -3.89 -3.18 -4.25
N PHE A 83 -5.20 -3.01 -4.11
CA PHE A 83 -5.88 -1.73 -4.21
C PHE A 83 -6.15 -1.08 -2.85
N GLN A 84 -5.98 -1.83 -1.75
CA GLN A 84 -6.08 -1.25 -0.43
C GLN A 84 -4.91 -0.27 -0.22
N GLU A 85 -5.26 0.96 0.13
CA GLU A 85 -4.31 1.90 0.70
C GLU A 85 -4.07 1.47 2.15
N ARG A 86 -2.83 1.58 2.61
CA ARG A 86 -2.54 1.28 4.01
C ARG A 86 -3.41 2.19 4.87
N SER A 87 -4.17 1.57 5.75
CA SER A 87 -4.90 2.27 6.80
C SER A 87 -3.92 3.00 7.71
N ILE A 88 -4.38 4.05 8.39
CA ILE A 88 -3.54 4.81 9.32
C ILE A 88 -3.00 3.89 10.42
N ILE A 89 -3.77 2.90 10.87
CA ILE A 89 -3.30 1.89 11.82
C ILE A 89 -2.17 1.02 11.27
N GLU A 90 -2.22 0.60 10.00
CA GLU A 90 -1.12 -0.15 9.37
C GLU A 90 0.16 0.69 9.25
N ASP A 91 0.03 1.99 8.98
CA ASP A 91 1.16 2.90 8.96
C ASP A 91 1.78 3.12 10.36
N ILE A 92 0.95 3.20 11.41
CA ILE A 92 1.42 3.24 12.81
C ILE A 92 2.19 1.96 13.15
N ILE A 93 1.63 0.79 12.83
CA ILE A 93 2.29 -0.50 13.09
C ILE A 93 3.62 -0.58 12.34
N ALA A 94 3.65 -0.20 11.05
CA ALA A 94 4.86 -0.19 10.25
C ALA A 94 5.93 0.76 10.81
N MET A 95 5.53 1.95 11.28
CA MET A 95 6.43 2.91 11.93
C MET A 95 7.07 2.33 13.19
N ILE A 96 6.28 1.73 14.08
CA ILE A 96 6.77 1.14 15.33
C ILE A 96 7.74 -0.01 15.04
N VAL A 97 7.40 -0.89 14.09
CA VAL A 97 8.27 -2.00 13.68
C VAL A 97 9.60 -1.48 13.13
N ALA A 98 9.56 -0.47 12.26
CA ALA A 98 10.77 0.09 11.64
C ALA A 98 11.65 0.88 12.61
N SER A 99 11.06 1.67 13.51
CA SER A 99 11.79 2.62 14.36
C SER A 99 12.21 2.03 15.71
N CYS A 100 11.44 1.08 16.24
CA CYS A 100 11.58 0.57 17.61
C CYS A 100 11.85 -0.94 17.66
N GLY A 101 12.05 -1.59 16.51
CA GLY A 101 12.55 -2.97 16.40
C GLY A 101 11.61 -4.04 16.95
N LYS A 102 10.32 -3.73 17.13
CA LYS A 102 9.30 -4.71 17.51
C LYS A 102 8.85 -5.50 16.30
N ASN A 103 8.39 -6.73 16.49
CA ASN A 103 7.75 -7.46 15.42
C ASN A 103 6.27 -7.01 15.27
N THR A 104 5.69 -7.27 14.10
CA THR A 104 4.32 -6.83 13.77
C THR A 104 3.27 -7.40 14.72
N LYS A 105 3.38 -8.68 15.10
CA LYS A 105 2.39 -9.34 15.98
C LYS A 105 2.39 -8.74 17.37
N ASP A 106 3.56 -8.56 17.97
CA ASP A 106 3.71 -7.97 19.30
C ASP A 106 3.20 -6.52 19.31
N THR A 107 3.46 -5.77 18.24
CA THR A 107 2.97 -4.40 18.08
C THR A 107 1.44 -4.38 18.08
N ILE A 108 0.80 -5.24 17.28
CA ILE A 108 -0.68 -5.34 17.24
C ILE A 108 -1.24 -5.68 18.62
N VAL A 109 -0.64 -6.64 19.32
CA VAL A 109 -1.08 -7.04 20.68
C VAL A 109 -0.95 -5.88 21.66
N MET A 110 0.16 -5.13 21.64
CA MET A 110 0.33 -3.97 22.52
C MET A 110 -0.70 -2.88 22.27
N ILE A 111 -1.00 -2.58 21.00
CA ILE A 111 -1.99 -1.56 20.63
C ILE A 111 -3.39 -1.97 21.09
N ASN A 112 -3.79 -3.21 20.79
CA ASN A 112 -5.11 -3.72 21.21
C ASN A 112 -5.23 -3.73 22.73
N LYS A 113 -4.21 -4.20 23.45
CA LYS A 113 -4.19 -4.16 24.92
C LYS A 113 -4.30 -2.74 25.47
N LYS A 114 -3.62 -1.77 24.84
CA LYS A 114 -3.74 -0.36 25.22
C LYS A 114 -5.14 0.18 25.00
N GLN A 115 -5.78 -0.18 23.89
CA GLN A 115 -7.15 0.23 23.61
C GLN A 115 -8.14 -0.35 24.64
N GLU A 116 -7.98 -1.64 24.97
CA GLU A 116 -8.76 -2.31 26.01
C GLU A 116 -8.51 -1.71 27.41
N GLU A 117 -7.26 -1.37 27.76
CA GLU A 117 -6.90 -0.67 29.00
C GLU A 117 -7.58 0.71 29.13
N LEU A 118 -7.88 1.35 27.98
CA LEU A 118 -8.60 2.61 27.89
C LEU A 118 -10.12 2.42 27.74
N GLY A 119 -10.63 1.19 27.89
CA GLY A 119 -12.04 0.85 27.84
C GLY A 119 -12.69 1.05 26.48
N ASP A 120 -11.91 0.93 25.39
CA ASP A 120 -12.37 1.13 24.00
C ASP A 120 -12.97 2.53 23.74
N LEU A 121 -12.65 3.50 24.60
CA LEU A 121 -13.12 4.89 24.50
C LEU A 121 -12.33 5.72 23.49
N VAL A 122 -11.24 5.18 22.96
CA VAL A 122 -10.39 5.83 21.97
C VAL A 122 -10.28 4.98 20.72
N ASP A 123 -10.11 5.64 19.58
CA ASP A 123 -9.81 4.97 18.32
C ASP A 123 -8.51 4.17 18.43
N ILE A 124 -8.45 3.05 17.70
CA ILE A 124 -7.27 2.17 17.70
C ILE A 124 -6.00 2.89 17.25
N GLU A 125 -6.12 3.91 16.37
CA GLU A 125 -4.99 4.74 15.99
C GLU A 125 -4.46 5.61 17.14
N VAL A 126 -5.34 6.12 18.00
CA VAL A 126 -4.95 6.90 19.19
C VAL A 126 -4.23 6.00 20.19
N ALA A 127 -4.78 4.81 20.47
CA ALA A 127 -4.10 3.79 21.27
C ALA A 127 -2.72 3.44 20.67
N GLY A 128 -2.64 3.34 19.35
CA GLY A 128 -1.40 3.13 18.59
C GLY A 128 -0.33 4.21 18.84
N LEU A 129 -0.72 5.49 18.78
CA LEU A 129 0.20 6.60 19.06
C LEU A 129 0.67 6.63 20.52
N LEU A 130 -0.21 6.30 21.46
CA LEU A 130 0.14 6.22 22.88
C LEU A 130 1.18 5.12 23.11
N VAL A 131 0.97 3.92 22.56
CA VAL A 131 1.94 2.83 22.62
C VAL A 131 3.27 3.25 22.00
N ALA A 132 3.24 3.85 20.80
CA ALA A 132 4.44 4.33 20.12
C ALA A 132 5.24 5.30 21.00
N ARG A 133 4.56 6.23 21.68
CA ARG A 133 5.21 7.21 22.58
C ARG A 133 5.74 6.57 23.86
N GLU A 134 5.02 5.61 24.44
CA GLU A 134 5.45 4.88 25.65
C GLU A 134 6.73 4.08 25.44
N ILE A 135 6.92 3.50 24.24
CA ILE A 135 8.12 2.76 23.90
C ILE A 135 9.23 3.63 23.27
N GLY A 136 9.02 4.95 23.23
CA GLY A 136 10.02 5.93 22.78
C GLY A 136 10.13 6.12 21.26
N CYS A 137 9.13 5.70 20.47
CA CYS A 137 9.11 5.99 19.04
C CYS A 137 8.76 7.46 18.76
N ASN A 138 9.39 8.05 17.74
CA ASN A 138 8.97 9.34 17.21
C ASN A 138 7.66 9.17 16.43
N ILE A 139 6.64 9.96 16.77
CA ILE A 139 5.30 9.92 16.14
C ILE A 139 5.02 11.11 15.23
N ASP A 140 5.96 12.05 15.08
CA ASP A 140 5.74 13.34 14.42
C ASP A 140 5.28 13.15 12.97
N SER A 141 5.84 12.14 12.29
CA SER A 141 5.50 11.84 10.89
C SER A 141 4.08 11.33 10.64
N ILE A 142 3.36 10.88 11.68
CA ILE A 142 1.99 10.34 11.55
C ILE A 142 0.97 11.09 12.41
N TYR A 143 1.42 11.88 13.38
CA TYR A 143 0.57 12.58 14.33
C TYR A 143 -0.51 13.41 13.62
N ASP A 144 -0.14 14.25 12.66
CA ASP A 144 -1.08 15.11 11.95
C ASP A 144 -2.18 14.32 11.22
N ARG A 145 -1.83 13.16 10.64
CA ARG A 145 -2.80 12.29 9.94
C ARG A 145 -3.81 11.68 10.91
N VAL A 146 -3.36 11.26 12.10
CA VAL A 146 -4.24 10.72 13.14
C VAL A 146 -5.10 11.82 13.73
N PHE A 147 -4.51 12.99 14.02
CA PHE A 147 -5.22 14.14 14.54
C PHE A 147 -6.34 14.56 13.59
N ASP A 148 -6.03 14.77 12.31
CA ASP A 148 -7.02 15.11 11.28
C ASP A 148 -8.15 14.08 11.22
N LYS A 149 -7.83 12.78 11.28
CA LYS A 149 -8.84 11.71 11.23
C LYS A 149 -9.80 11.79 12.42
N VAL A 150 -9.26 11.84 13.65
CA VAL A 150 -10.04 11.82 14.89
C VAL A 150 -10.94 13.06 14.97
N PHE A 151 -10.37 14.24 14.72
CA PHE A 151 -11.11 15.50 14.90
C PHE A 151 -12.05 15.84 13.72
N ARG A 152 -11.76 15.44 12.48
CA ARG A 152 -12.73 15.59 11.37
C ARG A 152 -13.90 14.62 11.46
N THR A 153 -13.73 13.49 12.13
CA THR A 153 -14.83 12.52 12.32
C THR A 153 -15.84 13.05 13.35
N GLY A 154 -15.39 13.83 14.34
CA GLY A 154 -16.26 14.48 15.33
C GLY A 154 -17.18 15.57 14.77
N GLU A 155 -16.82 16.22 13.65
CA GLU A 155 -17.62 17.31 13.06
C GLU A 155 -18.82 16.84 12.23
N LYS A 156 -18.91 15.55 11.88
CA LYS A 156 -20.02 15.00 11.07
C LYS A 156 -21.24 14.55 11.88
N SER A 157 -21.26 14.77 13.20
CA SER A 157 -22.34 14.29 14.10
C SER A 157 -23.17 15.39 14.77
N THR A 158 -23.14 16.62 14.25
CA THR A 158 -24.05 17.72 14.64
C THR A 158 -24.84 18.22 13.45
#